data_AF-R6K2E1-F1
#
_entry.id   AF-R6K2E1-F1
#
_cell.length_a   1.000
_cell.length_b   1.000
_cell.length_c   1.000
_cell.angle_alpha   90.00
_cell.angle_beta   90.00
_cell.angle_gamma   90.00
#
_symmetry.space_group_name_H-M   'P 1'
#
loop_
_entity.id
_entity.type
_entity.pdbx_description
1 polymer ?
#
loop_
_entity_poly.entity_id
_entity_poly.type
_entity_poly.pdbx_seq_one_letter_code
_entity_poly.pdbx_strand_id
1 'polypeptide(L)'
;MKEYEGIKVAELQGTSGASAAIDRSEGFHKVADSKLNVVASQTANFNRTEGMSVMENMLQVDGDIKAVFAANDEMALGAVEAMSGAGKNVLVVGFDATDDAIAAVKAGRMAATVAQ
;
A
#
# COMPACT_ATOMS: atom_id res chain seq x y z
N MET A 1 14.25 19.15 -7.97
CA MET A 1 13.07 18.27 -7.76
C MET A 1 13.09 17.02 -8.66
N LYS A 2 14.26 16.43 -8.94
CA LYS A 2 14.43 15.26 -9.82
C LYS A 2 14.38 13.89 -9.09
N GLU A 3 14.17 13.88 -7.77
CA GLU A 3 14.46 12.69 -6.94
C GLU A 3 13.36 11.63 -6.88
N TYR A 4 12.17 11.88 -7.46
CA TYR A 4 11.03 10.96 -7.34
C TYR A 4 10.45 10.47 -8.67
N GLU A 5 10.94 10.97 -9.81
CA GLU A 5 10.49 10.50 -11.13
C GLU A 5 10.84 9.03 -11.32
N GLY A 6 9.84 8.21 -11.66
CA GLY A 6 10.02 6.80 -11.99
C GLY A 6 10.10 5.83 -10.80
N ILE A 7 9.83 6.29 -9.57
CA ILE A 7 9.66 5.37 -8.43
C ILE A 7 8.43 4.49 -8.70
N LYS A 8 8.66 3.17 -8.74
CA LYS A 8 7.62 2.16 -8.89
C LYS A 8 6.82 2.00 -7.61
N VAL A 9 5.51 2.20 -7.73
CA VAL A 9 4.56 2.15 -6.63
C VAL A 9 3.45 1.16 -6.94
N ALA A 10 3.04 0.39 -5.94
CA ALA A 10 1.88 -0.49 -6.00
C ALA A 10 0.70 0.10 -5.21
N GLU A 11 -0.51 -0.31 -5.56
CA GLU A 11 -1.74 0.02 -4.84
C GLU A 11 -2.49 -1.27 -4.43
N LEU A 12 -2.87 -1.33 -3.15
CA LEU A 12 -3.83 -2.31 -2.64
C LEU A 12 -5.19 -1.62 -2.45
N GLN A 13 -6.15 -1.97 -3.29
CA GLN A 13 -7.49 -1.41 -3.30
C GLN A 13 -8.41 -2.14 -2.33
N GLY A 14 -9.41 -1.44 -1.82
CA GLY A 14 -10.43 -2.01 -0.95
C GLY A 14 -11.43 -2.92 -1.67
N THR A 15 -12.52 -3.27 -0.98
CA THR A 15 -13.62 -4.06 -1.55
C THR A 15 -14.22 -3.37 -2.78
N SER A 16 -14.29 -4.09 -3.90
CA SER A 16 -14.86 -3.57 -5.15
C SER A 16 -16.28 -3.04 -4.96
N GLY A 17 -16.52 -1.82 -5.42
CA GLY A 17 -17.82 -1.14 -5.32
C GLY A 17 -18.08 -0.42 -3.99
N ALA A 18 -17.24 -0.57 -2.98
CA ALA A 18 -17.34 0.23 -1.75
C ALA A 18 -16.89 1.68 -2.02
N SER A 19 -17.67 2.66 -1.55
CA SER A 19 -17.36 4.08 -1.76
C SER A 19 -15.98 4.46 -1.22
N ALA A 20 -15.62 4.00 -0.02
CA ALA A 20 -14.30 4.25 0.55
C ALA A 20 -13.15 3.72 -0.33
N ALA A 21 -13.33 2.56 -0.97
CA ALA A 21 -12.31 2.02 -1.88
C ALA A 21 -12.16 2.88 -3.14
N ILE A 22 -13.30 3.30 -3.71
CA ILE A 22 -13.35 4.16 -4.90
C ILE A 22 -12.72 5.52 -4.60
N ASP A 23 -13.20 6.21 -3.56
CA ASP A 23 -12.77 7.57 -3.22
C ASP A 23 -11.27 7.64 -2.90
N ARG A 24 -10.75 6.67 -2.16
CA ARG A 24 -9.32 6.60 -1.80
C ARG A 24 -8.45 6.31 -3.03
N SER A 25 -8.88 5.40 -3.90
CA SER A 25 -8.15 5.08 -5.14
C SER A 25 -8.17 6.26 -6.12
N GLU A 26 -9.32 6.89 -6.34
CA GLU A 26 -9.42 8.08 -7.17
C GLU A 26 -8.56 9.24 -6.62
N GLY A 27 -8.59 9.46 -5.31
CA GLY A 27 -7.76 10.45 -4.64
C GLY A 27 -6.26 10.19 -4.83
N PHE A 28 -5.84 8.94 -4.69
CA PHE A 28 -4.46 8.50 -4.94
C PHE A 28 -4.05 8.76 -6.39
N HIS A 29 -4.81 8.26 -7.37
CA HIS A 29 -4.49 8.37 -8.79
C HIS A 29 -4.50 9.80 -9.32
N LYS A 30 -5.34 10.70 -8.77
CA LYS A 30 -5.33 12.14 -9.11
C LYS A 30 -3.96 12.80 -8.94
N VAL A 31 -3.13 12.28 -8.05
CA VAL A 31 -1.79 12.82 -7.79
C VAL A 31 -0.70 11.87 -8.27
N ALA A 32 -0.80 10.58 -7.93
CA ALA A 32 0.23 9.58 -8.17
C ALA A 32 0.59 9.45 -9.64
N ASP A 33 -0.40 9.39 -10.54
CA ASP A 33 -0.17 9.13 -11.97
C ASP A 33 0.64 10.25 -12.67
N SER A 34 0.68 11.44 -12.08
CA SER A 34 1.45 12.58 -12.59
C SER A 34 2.87 12.68 -12.01
N LYS A 35 3.19 11.91 -10.95
CA LYS A 35 4.44 12.06 -10.18
C LYS A 35 5.20 10.76 -9.93
N LEU A 36 4.52 9.64 -9.99
CA LEU A 36 4.98 8.30 -9.64
C LEU A 36 4.72 7.36 -10.83
N ASN A 37 5.35 6.19 -10.80
CA ASN A 37 5.06 5.11 -11.73
C ASN A 37 4.21 4.05 -11.01
N VAL A 38 2.88 4.13 -11.12
CA VAL A 38 1.99 3.12 -10.54
C VAL A 38 2.04 1.87 -11.42
N VAL A 39 2.73 0.83 -10.95
CA VAL A 39 3.02 -0.38 -11.74
C VAL A 39 2.00 -1.50 -11.54
N ALA A 40 1.23 -1.44 -10.45
CA ALA A 40 0.17 -2.41 -10.17
C ALA A 40 -0.88 -1.81 -9.23
N SER A 41 -2.15 -2.08 -9.53
CA SER A 41 -3.29 -1.81 -8.65
C SER A 41 -4.14 -3.07 -8.60
N GLN A 42 -4.35 -3.64 -7.41
CA GLN A 42 -5.21 -4.81 -7.24
C GLN A 42 -6.01 -4.72 -5.95
N THR A 43 -7.22 -5.29 -5.95
CA THR A 43 -8.01 -5.39 -4.73
C THR A 43 -7.43 -6.40 -3.76
N ALA A 44 -7.46 -6.06 -2.48
CA ALA A 44 -7.22 -6.94 -1.35
C ALA A 44 -8.38 -6.87 -0.33
N ASN A 45 -9.56 -6.41 -0.77
CA ASN A 45 -10.84 -6.52 -0.05
C ASN A 45 -10.87 -6.02 1.40
N PHE A 46 -10.04 -5.02 1.74
CA PHE A 46 -9.85 -4.55 3.13
C PHE A 46 -9.47 -5.67 4.11
N ASN A 47 -8.85 -6.74 3.60
CA ASN A 47 -8.53 -7.94 4.34
C ASN A 47 -7.02 -8.09 4.48
N ARG A 48 -6.56 -8.37 5.70
CA ARG A 48 -5.13 -8.50 6.02
C ARG A 48 -4.44 -9.65 5.28
N THR A 49 -5.07 -10.83 5.26
CA THR A 49 -4.52 -12.01 4.58
C THR A 49 -4.44 -11.79 3.08
N GLU A 50 -5.49 -11.20 2.48
CA GLU A 50 -5.46 -10.89 1.05
C GLU A 50 -4.44 -9.80 0.73
N GLY A 51 -4.29 -8.79 1.59
CA GLY A 51 -3.25 -7.76 1.43
C GLY A 51 -1.84 -8.34 1.39
N MET A 52 -1.57 -9.34 2.25
CA MET A 52 -0.33 -10.10 2.22
C MET A 52 -0.16 -10.85 0.89
N SER A 53 -1.12 -11.70 0.51
CA SER A 53 -1.01 -12.53 -0.70
C SER A 53 -0.90 -11.69 -1.99
N VAL A 54 -1.64 -10.60 -2.09
CA VAL A 54 -1.56 -9.69 -3.25
C VAL A 54 -0.20 -9.00 -3.30
N MET A 55 0.32 -8.52 -2.17
CA MET A 55 1.64 -7.88 -2.13
C MET A 55 2.77 -8.87 -2.44
N GLU A 56 2.71 -10.11 -1.94
CA GLU A 56 3.67 -11.17 -2.28
C GLU A 56 3.73 -11.38 -3.80
N ASN A 57 2.57 -11.51 -4.44
CA ASN A 57 2.48 -11.68 -5.89
C ASN A 57 3.05 -10.47 -6.65
N MET A 58 2.74 -9.24 -6.20
CA MET A 58 3.28 -8.02 -6.80
C MET A 58 4.81 -7.96 -6.69
N LEU A 59 5.39 -8.31 -5.53
CA LEU A 59 6.85 -8.33 -5.33
C LEU A 59 7.54 -9.42 -6.13
N GLN A 60 6.88 -10.56 -6.36
CA GLN A 60 7.41 -11.62 -7.22
C GLN A 60 7.45 -11.20 -8.69
N VAL A 61 6.41 -10.49 -9.15
CA VAL A 61 6.33 -9.98 -10.54
C VAL A 61 7.30 -8.81 -10.74
N ASP A 62 7.37 -7.89 -9.79
CA ASP A 62 8.22 -6.70 -9.86
C ASP A 62 8.92 -6.43 -8.52
N GLY A 63 10.12 -6.99 -8.37
CA GLY A 63 10.95 -6.82 -7.18
C GLY A 63 11.53 -5.42 -6.98
N ASP A 64 11.30 -4.49 -7.90
CA ASP A 64 11.77 -3.10 -7.86
C ASP A 64 10.75 -2.13 -7.24
N ILE A 65 9.53 -2.60 -6.90
CA ILE A 65 8.55 -1.79 -6.16
C ILE A 65 9.19 -1.18 -4.91
N LYS A 66 9.05 0.14 -4.72
CA LYS A 66 9.66 0.90 -3.61
C LYS A 66 8.64 1.43 -2.61
N ALA A 67 7.37 1.53 -2.99
CA ALA A 67 6.30 1.88 -2.07
C ALA A 67 5.00 1.15 -2.42
N VAL A 68 4.14 0.99 -1.43
CA VAL A 68 2.75 0.56 -1.57
C VAL A 68 1.83 1.54 -0.86
N PHE A 69 0.77 1.96 -1.56
CA PHE A 69 -0.38 2.60 -0.97
C PHE A 69 -1.46 1.56 -0.74
N ALA A 70 -1.92 1.38 0.49
CA ALA A 70 -3.01 0.49 0.81
C ALA A 70 -4.22 1.32 1.24
N ALA A 71 -5.37 1.05 0.63
CA ALA A 71 -6.57 1.79 0.92
C ALA A 71 -7.07 1.60 2.36
N ASN A 72 -6.54 0.67 3.16
CA ASN A 72 -6.73 0.63 4.61
C ASN A 72 -5.58 -0.06 5.35
N ASP A 73 -5.61 0.01 6.67
CA ASP A 73 -4.58 -0.51 7.57
C ASP A 73 -4.50 -2.04 7.59
N GLU A 74 -5.63 -2.76 7.44
CA GLU A 74 -5.59 -4.23 7.40
C GLU A 74 -4.76 -4.73 6.22
N MET A 75 -5.01 -4.20 5.02
CA MET A 75 -4.22 -4.56 3.84
C MET A 75 -2.78 -4.06 3.95
N ALA A 76 -2.56 -2.88 4.54
CA ALA A 76 -1.21 -2.34 4.78
C ALA A 76 -0.39 -3.25 5.69
N LEU A 77 -0.97 -3.73 6.79
CA LEU A 77 -0.33 -4.65 7.72
C LEU A 77 -0.07 -6.01 7.06
N GLY A 78 -0.98 -6.49 6.20
CA GLY A 78 -0.71 -7.66 5.36
C GLY A 78 0.51 -7.47 4.45
N ALA A 79 0.61 -6.31 3.81
CA ALA A 79 1.74 -5.96 2.94
C ALA A 79 3.07 -5.90 3.71
N VAL A 80 3.06 -5.41 4.96
CA VAL A 80 4.23 -5.41 5.86
C VAL A 80 4.73 -6.84 6.08
N GLU A 81 3.84 -7.80 6.33
CA GLU A 81 4.24 -9.20 6.53
C GLU A 81 4.82 -9.82 5.25
N ALA A 82 4.23 -9.54 4.08
CA ALA A 82 4.75 -9.96 2.79
C ALA A 82 6.19 -9.45 2.54
N MET A 83 6.43 -8.17 2.86
CA MET A 83 7.75 -7.54 2.70
C MET A 83 8.79 -8.12 3.65
N SER A 84 8.38 -8.37 4.90
CA SER A 84 9.21 -9.03 5.92
C SER A 84 9.64 -10.41 5.44
N GLY A 85 8.70 -11.23 4.96
CA GLY A 85 8.98 -12.56 4.40
C GLY A 85 9.90 -12.53 3.17
N ALA A 86 9.76 -11.50 2.32
CA ALA A 86 10.60 -11.32 1.14
C ALA A 86 11.97 -10.67 1.42
N GLY A 87 12.23 -10.21 2.66
CA GLY A 87 13.43 -9.45 3.00
C GLY A 87 13.53 -8.12 2.22
N LYS A 88 12.39 -7.52 1.87
CA LYS A 88 12.30 -6.29 1.08
C LYS A 88 11.99 -5.10 1.98
N ASN A 89 12.64 -3.97 1.70
CA ASN A 89 12.33 -2.70 2.36
C ASN A 89 11.54 -1.82 1.39
N VAL A 90 10.22 -1.77 1.60
CA VAL A 90 9.26 -1.03 0.77
C VAL A 90 8.45 -0.13 1.70
N LEU A 91 8.25 1.13 1.32
CA LEU A 91 7.46 2.06 2.12
C LEU A 91 5.97 1.67 2.08
N VAL A 92 5.32 1.61 3.24
CA VAL A 92 3.90 1.25 3.35
C VAL A 92 3.10 2.42 3.91
N VAL A 93 2.05 2.83 3.21
CA VAL A 93 1.08 3.82 3.69
C VAL A 93 -0.29 3.16 3.80
N GLY A 94 -0.94 3.29 4.96
CA GLY A 94 -2.28 2.80 5.24
C GLY A 94 -3.30 3.91 5.52
N PHE A 95 -4.49 3.49 5.96
CA PHE A 95 -5.65 4.34 6.25
C PHE A 95 -6.45 3.69 7.38
N ASP A 96 -7.10 4.50 8.22
CA ASP A 96 -7.97 4.18 9.37
C ASP A 96 -7.32 4.49 10.74
N ALA A 97 -6.00 4.60 10.82
CA ALA A 97 -5.25 4.85 12.05
C ALA A 97 -5.60 3.87 13.18
N THR A 98 -5.68 2.58 12.87
CA THR A 98 -5.90 1.53 13.88
C THR A 98 -4.74 1.48 14.86
N ASP A 99 -4.98 0.96 16.07
CA ASP A 99 -3.93 0.82 17.09
C ASP A 99 -2.73 -0.01 16.57
N ASP A 100 -2.99 -1.07 15.81
CA ASP A 100 -1.98 -1.91 15.17
C ASP A 100 -1.14 -1.11 14.16
N ALA A 101 -1.78 -0.29 13.32
CA ALA A 101 -1.09 0.52 12.33
C ALA A 101 -0.28 1.64 12.99
N ILE A 102 -0.82 2.30 14.03
CA ILE A 102 -0.09 3.29 14.83
C ILE A 102 1.15 2.65 15.47
N ALA A 103 1.00 1.44 16.03
CA ALA A 103 2.12 0.70 16.58
C ALA A 103 3.16 0.34 15.51
N ALA A 104 2.72 -0.09 14.32
CA ALA A 104 3.59 -0.39 13.20
C ALA A 104 4.36 0.85 12.68
N VAL A 105 3.70 2.02 12.63
CA VAL A 105 4.36 3.30 12.31
C VAL A 105 5.41 3.66 13.36
N LYS A 106 5.07 3.56 14.66
CA LYS A 106 6.03 3.82 15.76
C LYS A 106 7.24 2.87 15.72
N ALA A 107 7.02 1.63 15.29
CA ALA A 107 8.06 0.63 15.12
C ALA A 107 8.86 0.79 13.81
N GLY A 108 8.52 1.75 12.94
CA GLY A 108 9.16 1.96 11.65
C GLY A 108 8.83 0.91 10.59
N ARG A 109 7.82 0.06 10.82
CA ARG A 109 7.36 -0.96 9.85
C ARG A 109 6.40 -0.40 8.81
N MET A 110 5.67 0.66 9.15
CA MET A 110 4.85 1.45 8.22
C MET A 110 5.38 2.88 8.18
N ALA A 111 5.29 3.53 7.02
CA ALA A 111 5.69 4.92 6.86
C ALA A 111 4.63 5.87 7.44
N ALA A 112 3.34 5.56 7.22
CA ALA A 112 2.23 6.35 7.72
C ALA A 112 0.92 5.55 7.77
N THR A 113 -0.02 6.05 8.56
CA THR A 113 -1.45 5.76 8.44
C THR A 113 -2.22 7.08 8.57
N VAL A 114 -3.38 7.15 7.94
CA VAL A 114 -4.23 8.35 7.90
C VAL A 114 -5.52 8.08 8.68
N ALA A 115 -5.83 8.94 9.66
CA ALA A 115 -7.11 8.89 10.34
C ALA A 115 -8.23 9.40 9.42
N GLN A 116 -9.39 8.72 9.42
CA GLN A 116 -10.56 9.06 8.60
C GLN A 116 -11.74 9.54 9.44
#